data_AF-A0A3L7N355-F1
#
_entry.id   AF-A0A3L7N355-F1
#
_cell.length_a   1.000
_cell.length_b   1.000
_cell.length_c   1.000
_cell.angle_alpha   90.00
_cell.angle_beta   90.00
_cell.angle_gamma   90.00
#
_symmetry.space_group_name_H-M   'P 1'
#
loop_
_entity.id
_entity.type
_entity.pdbx_description
1 polymer ?
#
loop_
_entity_poly.entity_id
_entity_poly.type
_entity_poly.pdbx_seq_one_letter_code
_entity_poly.pdbx_strand_id
1 'polypeptide(L)'
;MQNPFARYSVLFLGIAGCILLMLPVLPFLESSRGVAGPTSTDAVHPVSAALALALGAAACCAVACVVGRLINAAVGIFVLGCGLAVISGRSGTILDAAFDGDTLLPIAFETIAWSGAVLLMSAIIFRVSGPLLDLPARKKGGAFFNEIFNSDAARGMAAAGIALLIVWLVARTELKGQAIGAAVLGGVATAFIGRRLVGDSQPILLMAAPVFAIGLAQLFTAYTLKAPLDQVVVQRGLPGWSMAMPLDIAAGTLIGIPIGLGWTKPAEADD
;
A
#
# COMPACT_ATOMS: atom_id res chain seq x y z
N MET A 1 -16.43 10.80 16.93
CA MET A 1 -17.58 9.92 17.30
C MET A 1 -17.28 9.30 18.66
N GLN A 2 -18.11 9.55 19.69
CA GLN A 2 -17.85 9.09 21.07
C GLN A 2 -18.39 7.68 21.37
N ASN A 3 -19.40 7.20 20.62
CA ASN A 3 -19.95 5.87 20.82
C ASN A 3 -19.06 4.78 20.17
N PRO A 4 -18.47 3.85 20.94
CA PRO A 4 -17.58 2.82 20.43
C PRO A 4 -18.27 1.87 19.45
N PHE A 5 -19.53 1.50 19.69
CA PHE A 5 -20.29 0.60 18.80
C PHE A 5 -20.44 1.21 17.41
N ALA A 6 -20.86 2.49 17.34
CA ALA A 6 -21.01 3.19 16.06
C ALA A 6 -19.68 3.28 15.30
N ARG A 7 -18.57 3.51 16.01
CA ARG A 7 -17.23 3.56 15.41
C ARG A 7 -16.81 2.21 14.82
N TYR A 8 -17.02 1.11 15.54
CA TYR A 8 -16.72 -0.22 15.03
C TYR A 8 -17.64 -0.63 13.88
N SER A 9 -18.94 -0.30 13.94
CA SER A 9 -19.87 -0.56 12.84
C SER A 9 -19.44 0.16 11.56
N VAL A 10 -19.07 1.45 11.63
CA VAL A 10 -18.58 2.20 10.46
C VAL A 10 -17.29 1.59 9.91
N LEU A 11 -16.38 1.14 10.77
CA LEU A 11 -15.18 0.44 10.35
C LEU A 11 -15.51 -0.85 9.59
N PHE A 12 -16.30 -1.75 10.18
CA PHE A 12 -16.64 -3.04 9.56
C PHE A 12 -17.43 -2.88 8.26
N LEU A 13 -18.40 -1.96 8.23
CA LEU A 13 -19.16 -1.65 7.02
C LEU A 13 -18.27 -1.03 5.95
N GLY A 14 -17.31 -0.18 6.33
CA GLY A 14 -16.32 0.38 5.43
C GLY A 14 -15.43 -0.70 4.80
N ILE A 15 -14.90 -1.61 5.61
CA ILE A 15 -14.11 -2.76 5.14
C ILE A 15 -14.94 -3.62 4.18
N ALA A 16 -16.14 -4.04 4.60
CA ALA A 16 -17.02 -4.86 3.78
C ALA A 16 -17.38 -4.15 2.46
N GLY A 17 -17.65 -2.84 2.50
CA GLY A 17 -17.93 -2.03 1.32
C GLY A 17 -16.76 -2.00 0.34
N CYS A 18 -15.53 -1.71 0.81
CA CYS A 18 -14.34 -1.74 -0.04
C CYS A 18 -14.07 -3.12 -0.64
N ILE A 19 -14.27 -4.19 0.14
CA ILE A 19 -14.15 -5.56 -0.35
C ILE A 19 -15.14 -5.82 -1.49
N LEU A 20 -16.42 -5.52 -1.27
CA LEU A 20 -17.48 -5.74 -2.26
C LEU A 20 -17.27 -4.90 -3.53
N LEU A 21 -16.70 -3.70 -3.41
CA LEU A 21 -16.38 -2.84 -4.55
C LEU A 21 -15.20 -3.34 -5.38
N MET A 22 -14.23 -4.00 -4.74
CA MET A 22 -13.07 -4.51 -5.45
C MET A 22 -13.34 -5.86 -6.12
N LEU A 23 -14.20 -6.73 -5.57
CA LEU A 23 -14.45 -8.07 -6.14
C LEU A 23 -14.79 -8.08 -7.64
N PRO A 24 -15.60 -7.15 -8.19
CA PRO A 24 -15.88 -7.07 -9.63
C PRO A 24 -14.67 -6.74 -10.51
N VAL A 25 -13.52 -6.33 -9.93
CA VAL A 25 -12.29 -6.05 -10.67
C VAL A 25 -11.57 -7.34 -11.08
N LEU A 26 -11.74 -8.44 -10.33
CA LEU A 26 -10.99 -9.69 -10.55
C LEU A 26 -11.08 -10.26 -11.98
N PRO A 27 -12.26 -10.30 -12.65
CA PRO A 27 -12.34 -10.82 -14.01
C PRO A 27 -11.51 -10.01 -15.02
N PHE A 28 -11.27 -8.73 -14.76
CA PHE A 28 -10.43 -7.91 -15.64
C PHE A 28 -8.94 -8.19 -15.49
N LEU A 29 -8.54 -8.88 -14.43
CA LEU A 29 -7.17 -9.29 -14.17
C LEU A 29 -6.87 -10.68 -14.73
N GLU A 30 -7.81 -11.32 -15.43
CA GLU A 30 -7.59 -12.66 -15.98
C GLU A 30 -6.37 -12.68 -16.93
N SER A 31 -5.43 -13.59 -16.64
CA SER A 31 -4.27 -13.87 -17.47
C SER A 31 -4.59 -14.94 -18.51
N SER A 32 -3.64 -15.22 -19.39
CA SER A 32 -3.78 -16.26 -20.43
C SER A 32 -4.09 -17.67 -19.88
N ARG A 33 -3.87 -17.90 -18.57
CA ARG A 33 -4.15 -19.15 -17.87
C ARG A 33 -5.58 -19.29 -17.35
N GLY A 34 -6.41 -18.26 -17.50
CA GLY A 34 -7.78 -18.25 -16.97
C GLY A 34 -7.88 -18.01 -15.46
N VAL A 35 -6.82 -17.49 -14.84
CA VAL A 35 -6.79 -17.06 -13.43
C VAL A 35 -6.36 -15.60 -13.35
N ALA A 36 -6.68 -14.92 -12.25
CA ALA A 36 -6.27 -13.53 -12.09
C ALA A 36 -4.74 -13.43 -11.99
N GLY A 37 -4.12 -12.69 -12.91
CA GLY A 37 -2.69 -12.46 -12.98
C GLY A 37 -2.14 -11.68 -11.78
N PRO A 38 -0.81 -11.76 -11.55
CA PRO A 38 -0.12 -11.03 -10.48
C PRO A 38 -0.09 -9.51 -10.68
N THR A 39 -0.20 -9.06 -11.92
CA THR A 39 -0.07 -7.67 -12.33
C THR A 39 -1.16 -7.29 -13.33
N SER A 40 -1.42 -5.99 -13.48
CA SER A 40 -2.29 -5.51 -14.56
C SER A 40 -1.65 -5.67 -15.94
N THR A 41 -0.33 -5.76 -15.99
CA THR A 41 0.44 -5.97 -17.23
C THR A 41 0.40 -7.40 -17.75
N ASP A 42 0.17 -8.39 -16.87
CA ASP A 42 0.01 -9.83 -17.22
C ASP A 42 -1.42 -10.19 -17.71
N ALA A 43 -2.40 -9.33 -17.44
CA ALA A 43 -3.78 -9.59 -17.87
C ALA A 43 -3.89 -9.68 -19.40
N VAL A 44 -4.82 -10.50 -19.91
CA VAL A 44 -5.09 -10.65 -21.36
C VAL A 44 -5.39 -9.31 -22.02
N HIS A 45 -6.00 -8.38 -21.27
CA HIS A 45 -6.30 -7.02 -21.70
C HIS A 45 -5.75 -5.99 -20.71
N PRO A 46 -4.44 -5.64 -20.79
CA PRO A 46 -3.75 -4.88 -19.75
C PRO A 46 -4.34 -3.50 -19.46
N VAL A 47 -4.76 -2.80 -20.52
CA VAL A 47 -5.38 -1.46 -20.38
C VAL A 47 -6.70 -1.55 -19.63
N SER A 48 -7.51 -2.58 -19.92
CA SER A 48 -8.80 -2.77 -19.23
C SER A 48 -8.60 -3.17 -17.77
N ALA A 49 -7.59 -3.99 -17.48
CA ALA A 49 -7.20 -4.38 -16.13
C ALA A 49 -6.78 -3.16 -15.30
N ALA A 50 -5.90 -2.32 -15.87
CA ALA A 50 -5.44 -1.09 -15.23
C ALA A 50 -6.60 -0.11 -14.98
N LEU A 51 -7.52 0.06 -15.94
CA LEU A 51 -8.70 0.90 -15.78
C LEU A 51 -9.65 0.35 -14.70
N ALA A 52 -9.92 -0.96 -14.68
CA ALA A 52 -10.77 -1.59 -13.69
C ALA A 52 -10.17 -1.45 -12.27
N LEU A 53 -8.85 -1.66 -12.12
CA LEU A 53 -8.15 -1.42 -10.86
C LEU A 53 -8.22 0.05 -10.43
N ALA A 54 -8.01 0.99 -11.36
CA ALA A 54 -8.09 2.42 -11.06
C ALA A 54 -9.49 2.84 -10.61
N LEU A 55 -10.54 2.36 -11.30
CA LEU A 55 -11.94 2.63 -10.94
C LEU A 55 -12.33 1.99 -9.61
N GLY A 56 -11.95 0.73 -9.39
CA GLY A 56 -12.18 0.03 -8.12
C GLY A 56 -11.48 0.72 -6.95
N ALA A 57 -10.21 1.08 -7.12
CA ALA A 57 -9.44 1.82 -6.13
C ALA A 57 -10.02 3.22 -5.87
N ALA A 58 -10.50 3.93 -6.91
CA ALA A 58 -11.18 5.21 -6.76
C ALA A 58 -12.50 5.09 -5.99
N ALA A 59 -13.31 4.06 -6.27
CA ALA A 59 -14.54 3.79 -5.53
C ALA A 59 -14.25 3.45 -4.06
N CYS A 60 -13.24 2.62 -3.79
CA CYS A 60 -12.78 2.35 -2.43
C CYS A 60 -12.24 3.60 -1.74
N CYS A 61 -11.53 4.48 -2.46
CA CYS A 61 -11.06 5.75 -1.95
C CYS A 61 -12.24 6.66 -1.55
N ALA A 62 -13.35 6.65 -2.30
CA ALA A 62 -14.56 7.38 -1.94
C ALA A 62 -15.18 6.85 -0.63
N VAL A 63 -15.29 5.53 -0.47
CA VAL A 63 -15.75 4.91 0.79
C VAL A 63 -14.79 5.24 1.94
N ALA A 64 -13.48 5.12 1.72
CA ALA A 64 -12.45 5.45 2.68
C ALA A 64 -12.50 6.93 3.11
N CYS A 65 -12.85 7.85 2.21
CA CYS A 65 -13.08 9.25 2.53
C CYS A 65 -14.28 9.45 3.45
N VAL A 66 -15.38 8.73 3.22
CA VAL A 66 -16.57 8.76 4.10
C VAL A 66 -16.21 8.22 5.48
N VAL A 67 -15.57 7.05 5.55
CA VAL A 67 -15.10 6.47 6.82
C VAL A 67 -14.12 7.42 7.52
N GLY A 68 -13.21 8.02 6.76
CA GLY A 68 -12.21 8.95 7.27
C GLY A 68 -12.82 10.21 7.88
N ARG A 69 -13.87 10.77 7.26
CA ARG A 69 -14.65 11.88 7.84
C ARG A 69 -15.40 11.49 9.12
N LEU A 70 -15.91 10.27 9.19
CA LEU A 70 -16.68 9.80 10.35
C LEU A 70 -15.79 9.41 11.54
N ILE A 71 -14.57 8.92 11.27
CA ILE A 71 -13.65 8.41 12.28
C ILE A 71 -12.34 9.21 12.32
N ASN A 72 -11.47 9.01 11.33
CA ASN A 72 -10.25 9.80 11.06
C ASN A 72 -9.57 9.28 9.77
N ALA A 73 -8.66 10.08 9.19
CA ALA A 73 -7.95 9.75 7.95
C ALA A 73 -7.20 8.41 7.99
N ALA A 74 -6.53 8.06 9.09
CA ALA A 74 -5.77 6.81 9.20
C ALA A 74 -6.68 5.58 9.11
N VAL A 75 -7.87 5.63 9.74
CA VAL A 75 -8.85 4.55 9.64
C VAL A 75 -9.43 4.44 8.23
N GLY A 76 -9.66 5.57 7.54
CA GLY A 76 -10.05 5.56 6.12
C GLY A 76 -9.00 4.86 5.23
N ILE A 77 -7.73 5.19 5.42
CA ILE A 77 -6.61 4.57 4.69
C ILE A 77 -6.49 3.07 4.97
N PHE A 78 -6.66 2.66 6.23
CA PHE A 78 -6.69 1.25 6.60
C PHE A 78 -7.81 0.49 5.85
N VAL A 79 -9.00 1.08 5.79
CA VAL A 79 -10.15 0.50 5.08
C VAL A 79 -9.88 0.36 3.57
N LEU A 80 -9.25 1.37 2.96
CA LEU A 80 -8.79 1.29 1.56
C LEU A 80 -7.80 0.13 1.37
N GLY A 81 -6.81 0.00 2.25
CA GLY A 81 -5.83 -1.08 2.22
C GLY A 81 -6.46 -2.46 2.32
N CYS A 82 -7.49 -2.65 3.17
CA CYS A 82 -8.24 -3.90 3.26
C CYS A 82 -8.96 -4.25 1.94
N GLY A 83 -9.52 -3.26 1.24
CA GLY A 83 -10.11 -3.48 -0.08
C GLY A 83 -9.10 -4.00 -1.10
N LEU A 84 -7.93 -3.35 -1.18
CA LEU A 84 -6.85 -3.79 -2.07
C LEU A 84 -6.29 -5.16 -1.68
N ALA A 85 -6.23 -5.48 -0.38
CA ALA A 85 -5.73 -6.76 0.12
C ALA A 85 -6.56 -7.95 -0.36
N VAL A 86 -7.87 -7.80 -0.52
CA VAL A 86 -8.72 -8.89 -1.05
C VAL A 86 -8.40 -9.18 -2.52
N ILE A 87 -8.08 -8.17 -3.31
CA ILE A 87 -7.66 -8.39 -4.71
C ILE A 87 -6.27 -8.99 -4.77
N SER A 88 -5.33 -8.41 -4.05
CA SER A 88 -3.98 -8.96 -3.90
C SER A 88 -4.00 -10.44 -3.48
N GLY A 89 -4.84 -10.80 -2.50
CA GLY A 89 -4.99 -12.18 -2.02
C GLY A 89 -5.70 -13.12 -3.00
N ARG A 90 -6.33 -12.60 -4.05
CA ARG A 90 -7.01 -13.37 -5.11
C ARG A 90 -6.33 -13.26 -6.49
N SER A 91 -5.22 -12.54 -6.57
CA SER A 91 -4.35 -12.41 -7.74
C SER A 91 -3.17 -13.37 -7.69
N GLY A 92 -2.52 -13.57 -8.83
CA GLY A 92 -1.35 -14.41 -8.99
C GLY A 92 -0.13 -13.93 -8.21
N THR A 93 0.82 -14.82 -8.01
CA THR A 93 2.09 -14.66 -7.29
C THR A 93 3.26 -14.40 -8.25
N ILE A 94 4.47 -14.19 -7.72
CA ILE A 94 5.67 -14.12 -8.57
C ILE A 94 5.93 -15.45 -9.31
N LEU A 95 5.49 -16.61 -8.79
CA LEU A 95 5.56 -17.87 -9.54
C LEU A 95 4.73 -17.80 -10.82
N ASP A 96 3.52 -17.25 -10.73
CA ASP A 96 2.62 -17.13 -11.87
C ASP A 96 3.25 -16.24 -12.94
N ALA A 97 3.74 -15.06 -12.55
CA ALA A 97 4.51 -14.18 -13.44
C ALA A 97 5.71 -14.91 -14.07
N ALA A 98 6.52 -15.59 -13.25
CA ALA A 98 7.72 -16.25 -13.71
C ALA A 98 7.44 -17.30 -14.78
N PHE A 99 6.40 -18.10 -14.58
CA PHE A 99 6.03 -19.13 -15.54
C PHE A 99 5.21 -18.60 -16.72
N ASP A 100 4.60 -17.42 -16.63
CA ASP A 100 3.93 -16.73 -17.76
C ASP A 100 4.92 -16.00 -18.67
N GLY A 101 6.21 -16.04 -18.35
CA GLY A 101 7.27 -15.44 -19.15
C GLY A 101 7.43 -13.95 -18.89
N ASP A 102 6.84 -13.44 -17.79
CA ASP A 102 7.02 -12.06 -17.37
C ASP A 102 8.46 -11.79 -16.95
N THR A 103 8.79 -10.51 -16.92
CA THR A 103 10.07 -10.01 -16.42
C THR A 103 9.85 -9.12 -15.21
N LEU A 104 10.87 -8.95 -14.37
CA LEU A 104 10.77 -8.10 -13.18
C LEU A 104 10.61 -6.61 -13.50
N LEU A 105 10.94 -6.19 -14.72
CA LEU A 105 10.99 -4.78 -15.08
C LEU A 105 9.58 -4.13 -15.12
N PRO A 106 8.57 -4.70 -15.82
CA PRO A 106 7.18 -4.26 -15.71
C PRO A 106 6.66 -4.26 -14.27
N ILE A 107 6.95 -5.31 -13.49
CA ILE A 107 6.52 -5.43 -12.08
C ILE A 107 7.06 -4.25 -11.27
N ALA A 108 8.35 -3.93 -11.40
CA ALA A 108 8.97 -2.80 -10.71
C ALA A 108 8.33 -1.46 -11.08
N PHE A 109 8.08 -1.22 -12.37
CA PHE A 109 7.40 0.00 -12.82
C PHE A 109 5.96 0.08 -12.31
N GLU A 110 5.24 -1.04 -12.29
CA GLU A 110 3.88 -1.10 -11.76
C GLU A 110 3.86 -0.82 -10.24
N THR A 111 4.81 -1.34 -9.47
CA THR A 111 4.98 -0.99 -8.04
C THR A 111 5.27 0.50 -7.84
N ILE A 112 6.13 1.11 -8.67
CA ILE A 112 6.39 2.55 -8.62
C ILE A 112 5.14 3.36 -8.98
N ALA A 113 4.36 2.92 -9.98
CA ALA A 113 3.08 3.54 -10.33
C ALA A 113 2.09 3.46 -9.17
N TRP A 114 2.03 2.32 -8.47
CA TRP A 114 1.23 2.15 -7.25
C TRP A 114 1.65 3.09 -6.12
N SER A 115 2.93 3.43 -6.00
CA SER A 115 3.36 4.47 -5.05
C SER A 115 2.70 5.82 -5.38
N GLY A 116 2.65 6.20 -6.65
CA GLY A 116 1.95 7.42 -7.09
C GLY A 116 0.45 7.36 -6.77
N ALA A 117 -0.19 6.22 -7.05
CA ALA A 117 -1.60 6.01 -6.75
C ALA A 117 -1.89 6.07 -5.23
N VAL A 118 -1.06 5.42 -4.41
CA VAL A 118 -1.15 5.44 -2.94
C VAL A 118 -0.98 6.86 -2.39
N LEU A 119 -0.02 7.63 -2.92
CA LEU A 119 0.17 9.03 -2.55
C LEU A 119 -1.08 9.85 -2.87
N LEU A 120 -1.62 9.70 -4.09
CA LEU A 120 -2.81 10.42 -4.53
C LEU A 120 -4.04 10.07 -3.67
N MET A 121 -4.32 8.79 -3.46
CA MET A 121 -5.45 8.35 -2.64
C MET A 121 -5.31 8.82 -1.18
N SER A 122 -4.10 8.71 -0.61
CA SER A 122 -3.82 9.21 0.73
C SER A 122 -4.04 10.72 0.81
N ALA A 123 -3.53 11.48 -0.15
CA ALA A 123 -3.71 12.92 -0.23
C ALA A 123 -5.21 13.28 -0.31
N ILE A 124 -6.00 12.58 -1.12
CA ILE A 124 -7.46 12.78 -1.20
C ILE A 124 -8.11 12.49 0.16
N ILE A 125 -7.81 11.36 0.80
CA ILE A 125 -8.41 10.97 2.09
C ILE A 125 -8.08 11.99 3.17
N PHE A 126 -6.82 12.41 3.30
CA PHE A 126 -6.41 13.45 4.26
C PHE A 126 -7.07 14.79 3.96
N ARG A 127 -7.19 15.17 2.68
CA ARG A 127 -7.82 16.42 2.27
C ARG A 127 -9.32 16.45 2.59
N VAL A 128 -10.00 15.31 2.51
CA VAL A 128 -11.44 15.16 2.73
C VAL A 128 -11.78 14.92 4.19
N SER A 129 -10.95 14.16 4.91
CA SER A 129 -11.17 13.75 6.31
C SER A 129 -10.60 14.74 7.33
N GLY A 130 -9.68 15.60 6.90
CA GLY A 130 -8.92 16.48 7.78
C GLY A 130 -7.61 15.86 8.30
N PRO A 131 -6.78 16.68 8.98
CA PRO A 131 -5.52 16.22 9.55
C PRO A 131 -5.75 15.19 10.66
N LEU A 132 -4.72 14.40 10.96
CA LEU A 132 -4.76 13.54 12.15
C LEU A 132 -4.78 14.41 13.41
N LEU A 133 -5.57 14.02 14.40
CA LEU A 133 -5.68 14.76 15.66
C LEU A 133 -4.34 14.80 16.42
N ASP A 134 -3.58 13.70 16.35
CA ASP A 134 -2.33 13.54 17.10
C ASP A 134 -1.12 14.20 16.41
N LEU A 135 -1.29 14.71 15.19
CA LEU A 135 -0.28 15.41 14.41
C LEU A 135 -1.01 16.59 13.78
N PRO A 136 -1.08 17.77 14.41
CA PRO A 136 -1.78 18.90 13.82
C PRO A 136 -1.07 19.40 12.55
N ALA A 137 -1.81 20.02 11.63
CA ALA A 137 -1.20 20.62 10.44
C ALA A 137 -0.22 21.74 10.83
N ARG A 138 0.91 21.82 10.11
CA ARG A 138 2.06 22.69 10.40
C ARG A 138 1.69 24.17 10.42
N LYS A 139 0.76 24.57 9.55
CA LYS A 139 0.11 25.90 9.57
C LYS A 139 -1.40 25.75 9.43
N LYS A 140 -2.16 26.18 10.44
CA LYS A 140 -3.63 26.26 10.36
C LYS A 140 -4.02 27.18 9.19
N GLY A 141 -4.71 26.63 8.18
CA GLY A 141 -5.11 27.36 6.97
C GLY A 141 -4.03 27.46 5.87
N GLY A 142 -2.89 26.78 6.04
CA GLY A 142 -1.84 26.72 5.01
C GLY A 142 -2.22 25.87 3.80
N ALA A 143 -1.45 26.01 2.71
CA ALA A 143 -1.67 25.21 1.50
C ALA A 143 -1.39 23.72 1.77
N PHE A 144 -2.35 22.86 1.42
CA PHE A 144 -2.28 21.41 1.64
C PHE A 144 -1.04 20.75 1.00
N PHE A 145 -0.60 21.24 -0.16
CA PHE A 145 0.60 20.72 -0.82
C PHE A 145 1.87 20.91 -0.01
N ASN A 146 1.93 21.91 0.88
CA ASN A 146 3.09 22.12 1.75
C ASN A 146 3.18 21.06 2.87
N GLU A 147 2.07 20.37 3.19
CA GLU A 147 2.08 19.22 4.10
C GLU A 147 2.64 17.96 3.41
N ILE A 148 2.51 17.87 2.09
CA ILE A 148 3.01 16.74 1.30
C ILE A 148 4.50 16.95 0.96
N PHE A 149 4.84 18.12 0.44
CA PHE A 149 6.18 18.43 -0.05
C PHE A 149 6.88 19.40 0.91
N ASN A 150 7.56 18.83 1.89
CA ASN A 150 8.43 19.58 2.80
C ASN A 150 9.62 18.73 3.26
N SER A 151 10.59 19.39 3.90
CA SER A 151 11.82 18.76 4.40
C SER A 151 11.56 17.62 5.39
N ASP A 152 10.51 17.73 6.21
CA ASP A 152 10.24 16.78 7.28
C ASP A 152 9.49 15.56 6.73
N ALA A 153 8.57 15.77 5.78
CA ALA A 153 7.98 14.71 4.98
C ALA A 153 9.04 13.93 4.20
N ALA A 154 10.02 14.64 3.61
CA ALA A 154 11.15 14.01 2.92
C ALA A 154 12.05 13.19 3.87
N ARG A 155 12.34 13.70 5.08
CA ARG A 155 13.02 12.93 6.14
C ARG A 155 12.22 11.70 6.55
N GLY A 156 10.89 11.83 6.61
CA GLY A 156 9.97 10.72 6.84
C GLY A 156 10.12 9.61 5.81
N MET A 157 10.36 9.94 4.53
CA MET A 157 10.60 8.91 3.51
C MET A 157 11.83 8.05 3.78
N ALA A 158 12.86 8.57 4.46
CA ALA A 158 14.03 7.77 4.83
C ALA A 158 13.66 6.57 5.73
N ALA A 159 12.55 6.68 6.49
CA ALA A 159 12.02 5.57 7.28
C ALA A 159 11.55 4.39 6.41
N ALA A 160 11.28 4.58 5.12
CA ALA A 160 10.94 3.48 4.22
C ALA A 160 12.09 2.48 4.01
N GLY A 161 13.33 2.86 4.33
CA GLY A 161 14.47 1.95 4.31
C GLY A 161 14.27 0.73 5.22
N ILE A 162 13.54 0.86 6.34
CA ILE A 162 13.23 -0.29 7.20
C ILE A 162 12.26 -1.26 6.55
N ALA A 163 11.35 -0.79 5.70
CA ALA A 163 10.41 -1.65 4.99
C ALA A 163 11.15 -2.56 4.02
N LEU A 164 12.20 -2.05 3.36
CA LEU A 164 13.07 -2.89 2.51
C LEU A 164 13.69 -4.05 3.29
N LEU A 165 14.25 -3.76 4.48
CA LEU A 165 14.85 -4.78 5.33
C LEU A 165 13.81 -5.82 5.79
N ILE A 166 12.64 -5.37 6.22
CA ILE A 166 11.58 -6.27 6.71
C ILE A 166 11.05 -7.14 5.58
N VAL A 167 10.72 -6.56 4.43
CA VAL A 167 10.22 -7.34 3.29
C VAL A 167 11.28 -8.31 2.79
N TRP A 168 12.55 -7.89 2.75
CA TRP A 168 13.65 -8.79 2.43
C TRP A 168 13.74 -9.99 3.37
N LEU A 169 13.59 -9.77 4.69
CA LEU A 169 13.69 -10.83 5.69
C LEU A 169 12.47 -11.75 5.72
N VAL A 170 11.26 -11.20 5.56
CA VAL A 170 10.00 -11.89 5.81
C VAL A 170 9.41 -12.52 4.55
N ALA A 171 9.46 -11.87 3.39
CA ALA A 171 8.90 -12.40 2.15
C ALA A 171 9.87 -13.44 1.52
N ARG A 172 9.91 -14.63 2.10
CA ARG A 172 10.83 -15.72 1.72
C ARG A 172 10.18 -16.84 0.90
N THR A 173 8.86 -16.78 0.73
CA THR A 173 8.05 -17.77 0.04
C THR A 173 7.06 -17.07 -0.88
N GLU A 174 6.45 -17.86 -1.74
CA GLU A 174 5.49 -17.44 -2.78
C GLU A 174 4.08 -17.21 -2.24
N LEU A 175 3.88 -17.37 -0.93
CA LEU A 175 2.58 -17.27 -0.30
C LEU A 175 2.12 -15.80 -0.26
N LYS A 176 0.96 -15.52 -0.88
CA LYS A 176 0.32 -14.20 -0.84
C LYS A 176 0.16 -13.63 0.56
N GLY A 177 -0.28 -14.46 1.50
CA GLY A 177 -0.41 -14.05 2.90
C GLY A 177 0.91 -13.57 3.50
N GLN A 178 2.03 -14.19 3.12
CA GLN A 178 3.36 -13.75 3.58
C GLN A 178 3.80 -12.45 2.89
N ALA A 179 3.58 -12.29 1.59
CA ALA A 179 3.92 -11.06 0.87
C ALA A 179 3.15 -9.85 1.43
N ILE A 180 1.82 -9.98 1.57
CA ILE A 180 0.96 -8.93 2.17
C ILE A 180 1.39 -8.69 3.62
N GLY A 181 1.58 -9.75 4.41
CA GLY A 181 2.00 -9.64 5.81
C GLY A 181 3.36 -8.96 5.99
N ALA A 182 4.33 -9.26 5.12
CA ALA A 182 5.63 -8.60 5.10
C ALA A 182 5.50 -7.10 4.80
N ALA A 183 4.65 -6.73 3.84
CA ALA A 183 4.37 -5.34 3.53
C ALA A 183 3.62 -4.62 4.68
N VAL A 184 2.71 -5.30 5.37
CA VAL A 184 2.07 -4.78 6.60
C VAL A 184 3.12 -4.50 7.68
N LEU A 185 3.99 -5.46 7.98
CA LEU A 185 5.05 -5.30 8.96
C LEU A 185 6.02 -4.18 8.57
N GLY A 186 6.38 -4.10 7.28
CA GLY A 186 7.18 -3.02 6.73
C GLY A 186 6.51 -1.65 6.94
N GLY A 187 5.23 -1.54 6.63
CA GLY A 187 4.43 -0.33 6.85
C GLY A 187 4.34 0.07 8.33
N VAL A 188 4.10 -0.89 9.23
CA VAL A 188 4.09 -0.66 10.68
C VAL A 188 5.42 -0.09 11.13
N ALA A 189 6.53 -0.75 10.80
CA ALA A 189 7.86 -0.31 11.20
C ALA A 189 8.25 1.05 10.60
N THR A 190 7.90 1.29 9.33
CA THR A 190 8.08 2.61 8.71
C THR A 190 7.28 3.68 9.42
N ALA A 191 6.08 3.41 9.90
CA ALA A 191 5.32 4.36 10.72
C ALA A 191 6.00 4.64 12.07
N PHE A 192 6.53 3.60 12.74
CA PHE A 192 7.26 3.76 14.00
C PHE A 192 8.48 4.67 13.87
N ILE A 193 9.32 4.42 12.86
CA ILE A 193 10.51 5.23 12.62
C ILE A 193 10.12 6.59 12.05
N GLY A 194 9.21 6.60 11.07
CA GLY A 194 8.74 7.79 10.37
C GLY A 194 8.15 8.82 11.31
N ARG A 195 7.36 8.41 12.31
CA ARG A 195 6.81 9.36 13.29
C ARG A 195 7.90 10.10 14.08
N ARG A 196 9.05 9.48 14.34
CA ARG A 196 10.17 10.15 15.01
C ARG A 196 10.94 11.11 14.08
N LEU A 197 10.76 10.98 12.77
CA LEU A 197 11.48 11.75 11.75
C LEU A 197 10.61 12.84 11.07
N VAL A 198 9.29 12.63 10.98
CA VAL A 198 8.30 13.47 10.28
C VAL A 198 8.01 14.79 11.00
N GLY A 199 8.44 14.94 12.25
CA GLY A 199 8.27 16.18 13.03
C GLY A 199 6.80 16.60 13.07
N ASP A 200 6.53 17.86 12.70
CA ASP A 200 5.20 18.48 12.74
C ASP A 200 4.39 18.35 11.44
N SER A 201 4.78 17.47 10.51
CA SER A 201 4.10 17.32 9.22
C SER A 201 3.08 16.18 9.21
N GLN A 202 2.03 16.30 8.39
CA GLN A 202 1.13 15.17 8.16
C GLN A 202 1.89 14.00 7.51
N PRO A 203 1.65 12.74 7.92
CA PRO A 203 2.33 11.57 7.36
C PRO A 203 1.74 11.13 6.01
N ILE A 204 1.39 12.07 5.11
CA ILE A 204 0.77 11.78 3.81
C ILE A 204 1.79 11.09 2.89
N LEU A 205 2.99 11.67 2.77
CA LEU A 205 4.07 11.12 1.95
C LEU A 205 4.58 9.79 2.51
N LEU A 206 4.52 9.62 3.84
CA LEU A 206 4.89 8.40 4.52
C LEU A 206 4.06 7.20 4.04
N MET A 207 2.77 7.42 3.71
CA MET A 207 1.87 6.36 3.21
C MET A 207 2.38 5.68 1.93
N ALA A 208 3.02 6.45 1.04
CA ALA A 208 3.54 5.94 -0.22
C ALA A 208 5.01 5.50 -0.13
N ALA A 209 5.74 5.94 0.90
CA ALA A 209 7.19 5.79 0.96
C ALA A 209 7.66 4.32 0.92
N PRO A 210 7.06 3.34 1.64
CA PRO A 210 7.44 1.93 1.51
C PRO A 210 7.22 1.38 0.10
N VAL A 211 6.09 1.73 -0.52
CA VAL A 211 5.76 1.28 -1.89
C VAL A 211 6.81 1.80 -2.88
N PHE A 212 7.18 3.07 -2.77
CA PHE A 212 8.23 3.67 -3.59
C PHE A 212 9.58 2.99 -3.39
N ALA A 213 10.01 2.84 -2.13
CA ALA A 213 11.30 2.24 -1.81
C ALA A 213 11.40 0.80 -2.31
N ILE A 214 10.35 0.00 -2.08
CA ILE A 214 10.28 -1.39 -2.57
C ILE A 214 10.28 -1.43 -4.09
N GLY A 215 9.53 -0.54 -4.76
CA GLY A 215 9.56 -0.42 -6.22
C GLY A 215 10.96 -0.11 -6.77
N LEU A 216 11.73 0.77 -6.11
CA LEU A 216 13.13 1.03 -6.46
C LEU A 216 14.03 -0.19 -6.24
N ALA A 217 13.82 -0.96 -5.16
CA ALA A 217 14.57 -2.19 -4.89
C ALA A 217 14.23 -3.30 -5.91
N GLN A 218 12.97 -3.39 -6.33
CA GLN A 218 12.54 -4.27 -7.43
C GLN A 218 13.18 -3.83 -8.75
N LEU A 219 13.22 -2.53 -9.04
CA LEU A 219 13.87 -1.99 -10.23
C LEU A 219 15.37 -2.30 -10.24
N PHE A 220 16.05 -2.13 -9.10
CA PHE A 220 17.44 -2.53 -8.93
C PHE A 220 17.65 -4.03 -9.18
N THR A 221 16.74 -4.87 -8.68
CA THR A 221 16.79 -6.32 -8.94
C THR A 221 16.59 -6.62 -10.41
N ALA A 222 15.62 -5.98 -11.07
CA ALA A 222 15.34 -6.15 -12.49
C ALA A 222 16.56 -5.80 -13.38
N TYR A 223 17.31 -4.75 -13.02
CA TYR A 223 18.53 -4.36 -13.75
C TYR A 223 19.74 -5.26 -13.47
N THR A 224 19.83 -5.85 -12.29
CA THR A 224 20.97 -6.70 -11.90
C THR A 224 20.74 -8.18 -12.25
N LEU A 225 19.49 -8.60 -12.44
CA LEU A 225 19.14 -9.95 -12.80
C LEU A 225 19.50 -10.24 -14.27
N LYS A 226 20.41 -11.19 -14.47
CA LYS A 226 20.84 -11.63 -15.80
C LYS A 226 20.22 -12.95 -16.26
N ALA A 227 19.62 -13.69 -15.32
CA ALA A 227 19.00 -14.98 -15.58
C ALA A 227 17.49 -14.83 -15.80
N PRO A 228 16.87 -15.75 -16.56
CA PRO A 228 15.42 -15.84 -16.67
C PRO A 228 14.71 -15.93 -15.31
N LEU A 229 13.55 -15.29 -15.20
CA LEU A 229 12.83 -15.15 -13.93
C LEU A 229 12.40 -16.51 -13.35
N ASP A 230 11.87 -17.39 -14.19
CA ASP A 230 11.50 -18.78 -13.87
C ASP A 230 12.64 -19.54 -13.21
N GLN A 231 13.85 -19.48 -13.78
CA GLN A 231 15.01 -20.17 -13.25
C GLN A 231 15.39 -19.66 -11.85
N VAL A 232 15.33 -18.35 -11.65
CA VAL A 232 15.75 -17.72 -10.40
C VAL A 232 14.72 -17.94 -9.29
N VAL A 233 13.44 -17.94 -9.63
CA VAL A 233 12.35 -18.27 -8.69
C VAL A 233 12.45 -19.73 -8.23
N VAL A 234 12.66 -20.68 -9.16
CA VAL A 234 12.85 -22.10 -8.82
C VAL A 234 14.07 -22.31 -7.91
N GLN A 235 15.14 -21.56 -8.14
CA GLN A 235 16.36 -21.59 -7.31
C GLN A 235 16.22 -20.82 -5.99
N ARG A 236 15.08 -20.17 -5.73
CA ARG A 236 14.87 -19.25 -4.59
C ARG A 236 15.93 -18.15 -4.49
N GLY A 237 16.41 -17.69 -5.64
CA GLY A 237 17.45 -16.67 -5.75
C GLY A 237 16.94 -15.23 -5.71
N LEU A 238 15.62 -15.02 -5.73
CA LEU A 238 15.04 -13.68 -5.65
C LEU A 238 15.16 -13.10 -4.22
N PRO A 239 15.53 -11.82 -4.09
CA PRO A 239 15.41 -11.13 -2.80
C PRO A 239 13.94 -10.93 -2.43
N GLY A 240 13.64 -10.90 -1.13
CA GLY A 240 12.25 -10.91 -0.66
C GLY A 240 11.38 -9.76 -1.17
N TRP A 241 11.95 -8.56 -1.41
CA TRP A 241 11.21 -7.45 -2.01
C TRP A 241 10.75 -7.71 -3.45
N SER A 242 11.42 -8.60 -4.18
CA SER A 242 11.03 -9.00 -5.54
C SER A 242 10.07 -10.19 -5.56
N MET A 243 9.77 -10.78 -4.40
CA MET A 243 8.79 -11.86 -4.26
C MET A 243 7.36 -11.31 -4.11
N ALA A 244 7.23 -10.07 -3.64
CA ALA A 244 5.94 -9.43 -3.41
C ALA A 244 5.45 -8.70 -4.68
N MET A 245 4.18 -8.88 -5.03
CA MET A 245 3.56 -8.23 -6.19
C MET A 245 3.15 -6.78 -5.86
N PRO A 246 2.95 -5.92 -6.87
CA PRO A 246 2.69 -4.49 -6.66
C PRO A 246 1.51 -4.23 -5.72
N LEU A 247 0.42 -4.97 -5.91
CA LEU A 247 -0.77 -4.88 -5.07
C LEU A 247 -0.56 -5.40 -3.65
N ASP A 248 0.30 -6.42 -3.45
CA ASP A 248 0.63 -6.95 -2.12
C ASP A 248 1.32 -5.85 -1.29
N ILE A 249 2.24 -5.14 -1.93
CA ILE A 249 3.02 -4.05 -1.32
C ILE A 249 2.11 -2.85 -1.03
N ALA A 250 1.30 -2.43 -2.00
CA ALA A 250 0.39 -1.29 -1.84
C ALA A 250 -0.65 -1.54 -0.74
N ALA A 251 -1.32 -2.70 -0.79
CA ALA A 251 -2.33 -3.08 0.20
C ALA A 251 -1.72 -3.21 1.60
N GLY A 252 -0.60 -3.95 1.71
CA GLY A 252 0.06 -4.16 3.00
C GLY A 252 0.56 -2.85 3.60
N THR A 253 1.12 -1.95 2.80
CA THR A 253 1.58 -0.64 3.28
C THR A 253 0.42 0.23 3.79
N LEU A 254 -0.68 0.29 3.04
CA LEU A 254 -1.90 1.03 3.41
C LEU A 254 -2.58 0.48 4.67
N ILE A 255 -2.40 -0.80 4.98
CA ILE A 255 -2.85 -1.41 6.24
C ILE A 255 -1.85 -1.10 7.37
N GLY A 256 -0.56 -1.33 7.11
CA GLY A 256 0.48 -1.32 8.13
C GLY A 256 0.78 0.06 8.70
N ILE A 257 0.84 1.09 7.85
CA ILE A 257 1.18 2.45 8.33
C ILE A 257 0.13 2.98 9.30
N PRO A 258 -1.18 2.93 9.02
CA PRO A 258 -2.20 3.31 10.00
C PRO A 258 -2.11 2.56 11.34
N ILE A 259 -1.80 1.26 11.31
CA ILE A 259 -1.60 0.47 12.54
C ILE A 259 -0.41 1.04 13.33
N GLY A 260 0.74 1.22 12.69
CA GLY A 260 1.93 1.76 13.36
C GLY A 260 1.75 3.20 13.86
N LEU A 261 1.04 4.05 13.11
CA LEU A 261 0.66 5.39 13.58
C LEU A 261 -0.28 5.32 14.79
N GLY A 262 -1.19 4.35 14.83
CA GLY A 262 -2.09 4.11 15.95
C GLY A 262 -1.36 3.67 17.23
N TRP A 263 -0.36 2.80 17.11
CA TRP A 263 0.43 2.31 18.26
C TRP A 263 1.46 3.30 18.79
N THR A 264 1.80 4.32 18.01
CA THR A 264 2.79 5.32 18.38
C THR A 264 2.19 6.61 18.90
N LYS A 265 0.87 6.63 19.15
CA LYS A 265 0.20 7.79 19.75
C LYS A 265 0.80 8.05 21.14
N PRO A 266 1.10 9.31 21.49
CA PRO A 266 1.41 9.66 22.87
C PRO A 266 0.28 9.16 23.75
N ALA A 267 0.61 8.54 24.88
CA ALA A 267 -0.38 8.38 25.95
C ALA A 267 -0.88 9.79 26.30
N GLU A 268 -2.20 9.96 26.42
CA GLU A 268 -2.76 11.20 26.96
C GLU A 268 -2.02 11.48 28.28
N ALA A 269 -1.34 12.63 28.35
CA ALA A 269 -0.97 13.16 29.65
C ALA A 269 -2.30 13.54 30.28
N ASP A 270 -2.73 12.76 31.27
CA ASP A 270 -3.81 13.13 32.17
C ASP A 270 -3.40 14.46 32.82
N ASP A 271 -3.90 15.58 32.27
CA ASP A 271 -3.99 16.87 32.95
C ASP A 271 -5.31 16.94 33.74
#